data_AF-A0A965XXZ4-F1
#
_entry.id   AF-A0A965XXZ4-F1
#
_cell.length_a   1.000
_cell.length_b   1.000
_cell.length_c   1.000
_cell.angle_alpha   90.00
_cell.angle_beta   90.00
_cell.angle_gamma   90.00
#
_symmetry.space_group_name_H-M   'P 1'
#
loop_
_entity.id
_entity.type
_entity.pdbx_description
1 polymer ?
#
loop_
_entity_poly.entity_id
_entity_poly.type
_entity_poly.pdbx_seq_one_letter_code
_entity_poly.pdbx_strand_id
1 'polypeptide(L)'
;MSQSFNQQLVNDLADMIDAAPDPLPDGRTCAGLVLIAHGYDTKITGEPGWTGYMQQSIIHRLRSHGRAGCLRVRRSHDTGWKVDLEWLEPHPADPSDCECFLRVDWTAVANHLIHPVSTGWLAQILMTSLMDHQSELPDPGRHPIHLIGHSRGASLVCEMAALFGQQGIFVDQVTTLDPHPLTADDPQPPLRPAVEDAAVRRHPCIRFMDNYWQDIAYPRGQAVSGAFNHAWHHLPDGYHGTLHSAFADHMNVILAYQATISDRLPIHNEEARLDAATLERWCKENNLAELPPGYRFSQAVEPELRRSVGQPVI
;
A
#
# COMPACT_ATOMS: atom_id res chain seq x y z
N MET A 1 0.47 -31.34 1.12
CA MET A 1 -0.64 -30.80 1.95
C MET A 1 -0.81 -29.29 1.75
N SER A 2 -0.72 -28.75 0.52
CA SER A 2 -0.89 -27.31 0.23
C SER A 2 -1.99 -27.02 -0.80
N GLN A 3 -2.70 -28.04 -1.32
CA GLN A 3 -3.74 -27.87 -2.34
C GLN A 3 -5.16 -27.72 -1.76
N SER A 4 -5.42 -28.11 -0.50
CA SER A 4 -6.78 -28.11 0.05
C SER A 4 -7.21 -26.79 0.72
N PHE A 5 -6.26 -25.91 1.09
CA PHE A 5 -6.57 -24.66 1.78
C PHE A 5 -7.02 -23.55 0.82
N ASN A 6 -6.40 -23.46 -0.37
CA ASN A 6 -6.85 -22.55 -1.43
C ASN A 6 -8.26 -22.86 -1.92
N GLN A 7 -8.67 -24.14 -1.93
CA GLN A 7 -10.00 -24.54 -2.38
C GLN A 7 -11.09 -24.16 -1.38
N GLN A 8 -10.82 -24.22 -0.08
CA GLN A 8 -11.77 -23.80 0.97
C GLN A 8 -12.00 -22.28 0.91
N LEU A 9 -10.92 -21.50 0.74
CA LEU A 9 -10.99 -20.04 0.57
C LEU A 9 -11.77 -19.66 -0.69
N VAL A 10 -11.55 -20.35 -1.81
CA VAL A 10 -12.27 -20.15 -3.07
C VAL A 10 -13.76 -20.49 -2.95
N ASN A 11 -14.11 -21.54 -2.20
CA ASN A 11 -15.51 -21.94 -2.02
C ASN A 11 -16.28 -20.96 -1.09
N ASP A 12 -15.64 -20.45 -0.05
CA ASP A 12 -16.24 -19.44 0.83
C ASP A 12 -16.42 -18.08 0.12
N LEU A 13 -15.63 -17.81 -0.93
CA LEU A 13 -15.72 -16.61 -1.78
C LEU A 13 -16.83 -16.69 -2.84
N ALA A 14 -17.15 -17.89 -3.34
CA ALA A 14 -18.12 -18.08 -4.44
C ALA A 14 -19.58 -17.85 -3.99
N ASP A 15 -19.93 -18.15 -2.74
CA ASP A 15 -21.29 -18.03 -2.23
C ASP A 15 -21.70 -16.57 -1.87
N MET A 16 -20.80 -15.59 -2.04
CA MET A 16 -21.00 -14.20 -1.59
C MET A 16 -21.08 -13.14 -2.72
N ILE A 17 -20.97 -13.52 -4.00
CA ILE A 17 -20.72 -12.61 -5.14
C ILE A 17 -21.99 -12.12 -5.91
N ASP A 18 -23.21 -12.53 -5.55
CA ASP A 18 -24.38 -12.39 -6.44
C ASP A 18 -25.29 -11.14 -6.23
N ALA A 19 -24.77 -10.01 -5.73
CA ALA A 19 -25.54 -8.76 -5.68
C ALA A 19 -24.75 -7.57 -6.24
N ALA A 20 -25.12 -7.08 -7.42
CA ALA A 20 -24.53 -5.87 -7.99
C ALA A 20 -24.66 -4.67 -7.01
N PRO A 21 -23.60 -3.90 -6.77
CA PRO A 21 -23.68 -2.75 -5.86
C PRO A 21 -24.51 -1.63 -6.48
N ASP A 22 -25.32 -0.96 -5.65
CA ASP A 22 -25.94 0.30 -6.03
C ASP A 22 -24.83 1.34 -6.34
N PRO A 23 -24.98 2.18 -7.37
CA PRO A 23 -24.03 3.25 -7.65
C PRO A 23 -23.92 4.21 -6.45
N LEU A 24 -22.75 4.82 -6.27
CA LEU A 24 -22.55 5.83 -5.23
C LEU A 24 -23.58 6.97 -5.41
N PRO A 25 -23.98 7.67 -4.33
CA PRO A 25 -25.04 8.70 -4.37
C PRO A 25 -24.83 9.86 -5.35
N ASP A 26 -23.64 9.99 -5.95
CA ASP A 26 -23.29 11.02 -6.93
C ASP A 26 -23.12 10.51 -8.37
N GLY A 27 -23.50 9.26 -8.65
CA GLY A 27 -23.48 8.68 -10.00
C GLY A 27 -22.09 8.22 -10.46
N ARG A 28 -21.08 8.19 -9.59
CA ARG A 28 -19.79 7.53 -9.87
C ARG A 28 -19.94 6.02 -9.78
N THR A 29 -19.32 5.30 -10.72
CA THR A 29 -19.13 3.86 -10.62
C THR A 29 -18.21 3.55 -9.45
N CYS A 30 -18.32 2.37 -8.87
CA CYS A 30 -17.38 1.87 -7.86
C CYS A 30 -16.02 1.51 -8.49
N ALA A 31 -15.53 2.21 -9.53
CA ALA A 31 -14.26 1.90 -10.16
C ALA A 31 -13.14 2.83 -9.68
N GLY A 32 -11.97 2.26 -9.44
CA GLY A 32 -10.81 2.95 -8.89
C GLY A 32 -9.62 2.04 -8.69
N LEU A 33 -8.43 2.62 -8.58
CA LEU A 33 -7.17 1.90 -8.45
C LEU A 33 -6.57 2.12 -7.06
N VAL A 34 -6.32 1.02 -6.35
CA VAL A 34 -5.54 1.02 -5.11
C VAL A 34 -4.25 0.23 -5.35
N LEU A 35 -3.10 0.85 -5.11
CA LEU A 35 -1.78 0.20 -5.21
C LEU A 35 -1.14 0.07 -3.83
N ILE A 36 -0.65 -1.12 -3.49
CA ILE A 36 0.02 -1.41 -2.21
C ILE A 36 1.46 -1.86 -2.50
N ALA A 37 2.46 -1.08 -2.07
CA ALA A 37 3.87 -1.37 -2.30
C ALA A 37 4.62 -1.62 -0.98
N HIS A 38 5.39 -2.72 -0.94
CA HIS A 38 6.22 -3.06 0.21
C HIS A 38 7.61 -2.42 0.15
N GLY A 39 8.36 -2.47 1.26
CA GLY A 39 9.79 -2.13 1.31
C GLY A 39 10.70 -3.34 1.13
N TYR A 40 11.98 -3.18 1.48
CA TYR A 40 12.88 -4.33 1.60
C TYR A 40 12.58 -5.10 2.89
N ASP A 41 12.33 -6.41 2.78
CA ASP A 41 12.22 -7.31 3.93
C ASP A 41 13.39 -8.30 3.96
N THR A 42 14.06 -8.40 5.10
CA THR A 42 15.24 -9.26 5.31
C THR A 42 14.89 -10.73 5.54
N LYS A 43 13.65 -11.06 5.92
CA LYS A 43 13.24 -12.42 6.30
C LYS A 43 12.42 -13.16 5.25
N ILE A 44 11.86 -12.46 4.27
CA ILE A 44 10.87 -13.07 3.38
C ILE A 44 11.53 -13.53 2.08
N THR A 45 11.56 -14.85 1.87
CA THR A 45 11.84 -15.45 0.57
C THR A 45 10.57 -15.39 -0.28
N GLY A 46 10.26 -14.21 -0.80
CA GLY A 46 9.04 -13.97 -1.57
C GLY A 46 8.35 -12.66 -1.20
N GLU A 47 7.17 -12.46 -1.76
CA GLU A 47 6.36 -11.29 -1.45
C GLU A 47 5.94 -11.28 0.03
N PRO A 48 5.99 -10.12 0.72
CA PRO A 48 5.48 -10.02 2.09
C PRO A 48 3.99 -10.37 2.19
N GLY A 49 3.64 -11.27 3.11
CA GLY A 49 2.27 -11.73 3.33
C GLY A 49 1.33 -10.61 3.78
N TRP A 50 1.87 -9.59 4.47
CA TRP A 50 1.05 -8.46 4.91
C TRP A 50 0.43 -7.68 3.76
N THR A 51 1.04 -7.63 2.56
CA THR A 51 0.47 -6.90 1.42
C THR A 51 -0.81 -7.57 0.95
N GLY A 52 -0.82 -8.91 0.88
CA GLY A 52 -1.97 -9.75 0.56
C GLY A 52 -3.09 -9.56 1.58
N TYR A 53 -2.73 -9.64 2.86
CA TYR A 53 -3.72 -9.46 3.93
C TYR A 53 -4.32 -8.05 3.96
N MET A 54 -3.51 -7.01 3.76
CA MET A 54 -3.98 -5.63 3.70
C MET A 54 -4.92 -5.40 2.51
N GLN A 55 -4.56 -5.90 1.33
CA GLN A 55 -5.42 -5.87 0.14
C GLN A 55 -6.80 -6.48 0.44
N GLN A 56 -6.84 -7.68 1.01
CA GLN A 56 -8.08 -8.36 1.34
C GLN A 56 -8.88 -7.66 2.43
N SER A 57 -8.20 -7.11 3.45
CA SER A 57 -8.85 -6.37 4.53
C SER A 57 -9.51 -5.10 4.03
N ILE A 58 -8.87 -4.41 3.09
CA ILE A 58 -9.44 -3.23 2.43
C ILE A 58 -10.69 -3.61 1.63
N ILE A 59 -10.61 -4.64 0.78
CA ILE A 59 -11.75 -5.14 0.00
C ILE A 59 -12.90 -5.51 0.94
N HIS A 60 -12.61 -6.23 2.02
CA HIS A 60 -13.60 -6.64 3.01
C HIS A 60 -14.27 -5.44 3.68
N ARG A 61 -13.47 -4.46 4.13
CA ARG A 61 -13.96 -3.24 4.78
C ARG A 61 -14.93 -2.48 3.88
N LEU A 62 -14.62 -2.40 2.60
CA LEU A 62 -15.43 -1.69 1.62
C LEU A 62 -16.71 -2.41 1.26
N ARG A 63 -16.85 -3.69 1.66
CA ARG A 63 -17.95 -4.56 1.23
C ARG A 63 -18.11 -4.53 -0.30
N SER A 64 -17.01 -4.28 -1.02
CA SER A 64 -17.00 -4.10 -2.47
C SER A 64 -16.73 -5.43 -3.16
N HIS A 65 -17.16 -5.53 -4.42
CA HIS A 65 -16.75 -6.61 -5.32
C HIS A 65 -15.35 -6.34 -5.88
N GLY A 66 -14.44 -5.82 -5.05
CA GLY A 66 -13.10 -5.42 -5.43
C GLY A 66 -12.37 -6.54 -6.16
N ARG A 67 -11.62 -6.18 -7.22
CA ARG A 67 -10.83 -7.12 -8.01
C ARG A 67 -9.39 -7.04 -7.54
N ALA A 68 -8.88 -8.15 -7.02
CA ALA A 68 -7.54 -8.24 -6.47
C ALA A 68 -6.56 -8.67 -7.56
N GLY A 69 -5.41 -8.01 -7.63
CA GLY A 69 -4.32 -8.37 -8.53
C GLY A 69 -2.95 -8.11 -7.94
N CYS A 70 -1.92 -8.39 -8.74
CA CYS A 70 -0.52 -8.26 -8.40
C CYS A 70 0.27 -7.77 -9.62
N LEU A 71 0.97 -6.65 -9.48
CA LEU A 71 2.03 -6.23 -10.40
C LEU A 71 3.33 -6.84 -9.91
N ARG A 72 3.84 -7.84 -10.63
CA ARG A 72 5.02 -8.59 -10.21
C ARG A 72 6.23 -8.24 -11.07
N VAL A 73 7.27 -7.72 -10.43
CA VAL A 73 8.55 -7.43 -11.07
C VAL A 73 9.32 -8.74 -11.23
N ARG A 74 9.66 -9.11 -12.46
CA ARG A 74 10.42 -10.31 -12.77
C ARG A 74 11.56 -10.01 -13.74
N ARG A 75 12.59 -10.85 -13.67
CA ARG A 75 13.67 -10.83 -14.65
C ARG A 75 13.17 -11.51 -15.94
N SER A 76 13.23 -10.78 -17.04
CA SER A 76 13.05 -11.27 -18.41
C SER A 76 14.41 -11.62 -19.00
N HIS A 77 14.50 -12.70 -19.77
CA HIS A 77 15.72 -13.07 -20.47
C HIS A 77 16.07 -12.09 -21.60
N ASP A 78 15.07 -11.46 -22.22
CA ASP A 78 15.24 -10.68 -23.45
C ASP A 78 15.27 -9.16 -23.22
N THR A 79 14.57 -8.69 -22.17
CA THR A 79 14.34 -7.24 -21.93
C THR A 79 14.87 -6.75 -20.59
N GLY A 80 15.54 -7.61 -19.81
CA GLY A 80 16.06 -7.25 -18.49
C GLY A 80 15.01 -7.44 -17.39
N TRP A 81 14.37 -6.37 -16.95
CA TRP A 81 13.29 -6.43 -15.96
C TRP A 81 11.96 -6.07 -16.60
N LYS A 82 10.91 -6.82 -16.26
CA LYS A 82 9.54 -6.57 -16.69
C LYS A 82 8.59 -6.63 -15.51
N VAL A 83 7.38 -6.11 -15.71
CA VAL A 83 6.27 -6.21 -14.76
C VAL A 83 5.19 -7.04 -15.42
N ASP A 84 4.76 -8.09 -14.74
CA ASP A 84 3.60 -8.90 -15.14
C ASP A 84 2.40 -8.51 -14.26
N LEU A 85 1.24 -8.24 -14.87
CA LEU A 85 -0.03 -8.10 -14.14
C LEU A 85 -0.69 -9.48 -14.00
N GLU A 86 -0.93 -9.90 -12.75
CA GLU A 86 -1.55 -11.18 -12.39
C GLU A 86 -2.80 -10.90 -11.57
N TRP A 87 -3.99 -11.22 -12.11
CA TRP A 87 -5.25 -11.12 -11.37
C TRP A 87 -5.48 -12.35 -10.49
N LEU A 88 -6.13 -12.14 -9.35
CA LEU A 88 -6.78 -13.20 -8.58
C LEU A 88 -8.22 -13.36 -9.08
N GLU A 89 -8.74 -14.58 -9.02
CA GLU A 89 -10.15 -14.82 -9.37
C GLU A 89 -11.09 -14.20 -8.33
N PRO A 90 -12.24 -13.61 -8.76
CA PRO A 90 -12.64 -13.41 -10.15
C PRO A 90 -11.85 -12.27 -10.83
N HIS A 91 -11.56 -12.40 -12.13
CA HIS A 91 -11.02 -11.30 -12.94
C HIS A 91 -12.02 -10.11 -13.08
N PRO A 92 -11.54 -8.87 -13.32
CA PRO A 92 -12.40 -7.78 -13.76
C PRO A 92 -12.96 -8.08 -15.16
N ALA A 93 -14.29 -8.08 -15.31
CA ALA A 93 -14.95 -8.22 -16.60
C ALA A 93 -14.95 -6.90 -17.40
N ASP A 94 -15.10 -5.78 -16.68
CA ASP A 94 -14.98 -4.42 -17.19
C ASP A 94 -14.23 -3.56 -16.14
N PRO A 95 -13.10 -2.92 -16.48
CA PRO A 95 -12.36 -2.08 -15.55
C PRO A 95 -13.10 -0.81 -15.09
N SER A 96 -14.21 -0.44 -15.73
CA SER A 96 -15.03 0.70 -15.34
C SER A 96 -16.12 0.39 -14.31
N ASP A 97 -16.27 -0.89 -13.95
CA ASP A 97 -17.34 -1.38 -13.08
C ASP A 97 -16.87 -1.81 -11.67
N CYS A 98 -15.56 -1.83 -11.38
CA CYS A 98 -15.06 -2.28 -10.08
C CYS A 98 -13.78 -1.59 -9.61
N GLU A 99 -13.58 -1.55 -8.30
CA GLU A 99 -12.32 -1.13 -7.70
C GLU A 99 -11.29 -2.25 -7.86
N CYS A 100 -10.14 -1.89 -8.41
CA CYS A 100 -8.99 -2.76 -8.60
C CYS A 100 -7.97 -2.48 -7.50
N PHE A 101 -7.63 -3.51 -6.74
CA PHE A 101 -6.62 -3.46 -5.69
C PHE A 101 -5.44 -4.25 -6.20
N LEU A 102 -4.31 -3.61 -6.49
CA LEU A 102 -3.09 -4.30 -6.91
C LEU A 102 -2.01 -4.17 -5.85
N ARG A 103 -1.34 -5.28 -5.60
CA ARG A 103 -0.08 -5.28 -4.83
C ARG A 103 1.08 -5.17 -5.79
N VAL A 104 2.13 -4.49 -5.38
CA VAL A 104 3.38 -4.39 -6.13
C VAL A 104 4.38 -5.34 -5.48
N ASP A 105 4.55 -6.53 -6.07
CA ASP A 105 5.62 -7.45 -5.68
C ASP A 105 6.87 -7.14 -6.47
N TRP A 106 7.82 -6.48 -5.81
CA TRP A 106 9.13 -6.14 -6.34
C TRP A 106 10.26 -6.81 -5.56
N THR A 107 9.95 -7.88 -4.82
CA THR A 107 10.91 -8.65 -4.01
C THR A 107 12.15 -9.04 -4.80
N ALA A 108 12.01 -9.35 -6.09
CA ALA A 108 13.11 -9.72 -6.98
C ALA A 108 14.21 -8.64 -7.10
N VAL A 109 13.90 -7.37 -6.79
CA VAL A 109 14.84 -6.24 -6.83
C VAL A 109 14.82 -5.36 -5.58
N ALA A 110 14.01 -5.69 -4.57
CA ALA A 110 13.86 -4.89 -3.35
C ALA A 110 15.12 -4.86 -2.48
N ASN A 111 16.01 -5.84 -2.58
CA ASN A 111 17.29 -5.84 -1.87
C ASN A 111 18.34 -5.02 -2.63
N HIS A 112 18.53 -3.76 -2.25
CA HIS A 112 19.47 -2.83 -2.90
C HIS A 112 20.94 -3.26 -2.78
N LEU A 113 21.29 -4.02 -1.75
CA LEU A 113 22.64 -4.55 -1.56
C LEU A 113 23.01 -5.59 -2.62
N ILE A 114 22.00 -6.29 -3.18
CA ILE A 114 22.18 -7.31 -4.22
C ILE A 114 21.78 -6.79 -5.60
N HIS A 115 20.79 -5.91 -5.70
CA HIS A 115 20.27 -5.35 -6.94
C HIS A 115 20.22 -3.84 -6.82
N PRO A 116 21.09 -3.08 -7.52
CA PRO A 116 21.19 -1.63 -7.32
C PRO A 116 20.04 -0.88 -8.04
N VAL A 117 18.82 -1.13 -7.58
CA VAL A 117 17.57 -0.61 -8.14
C VAL A 117 17.01 0.44 -7.19
N SER A 118 16.87 1.66 -7.69
CA SER A 118 16.19 2.74 -6.99
C SER A 118 14.68 2.67 -7.21
N THR A 119 13.92 3.21 -6.26
CA THR A 119 12.47 3.39 -6.41
C THR A 119 12.11 4.29 -7.58
N GLY A 120 12.98 5.25 -7.94
CA GLY A 120 12.79 6.14 -9.09
C GLY A 120 12.75 5.40 -10.43
N TRP A 121 13.70 4.49 -10.64
CA TRP A 121 13.72 3.63 -11.81
C TRP A 121 12.53 2.66 -11.80
N LEU A 122 12.21 2.09 -10.63
CA LEU A 122 11.11 1.13 -10.52
C LEU A 122 9.75 1.78 -10.79
N ALA A 123 9.53 3.01 -10.32
CA ALA A 123 8.32 3.78 -10.58
C ALA A 123 8.09 3.94 -12.10
N GLN A 124 9.14 4.23 -12.87
CA GLN A 124 9.03 4.38 -14.33
C GLN A 124 8.56 3.09 -15.00
N ILE A 125 9.11 1.93 -14.61
CA ILE A 125 8.72 0.65 -15.21
C ILE A 125 7.29 0.25 -14.81
N LEU A 126 6.92 0.48 -13.55
CA LEU A 126 5.54 0.25 -13.10
C LEU A 126 4.56 1.17 -13.82
N MET A 127 4.90 2.45 -14.02
CA MET A 127 4.08 3.38 -14.79
C MET A 127 3.90 2.93 -16.24
N THR A 128 4.97 2.48 -16.90
CA THR A 128 4.86 1.90 -18.26
C THR A 128 3.92 0.71 -18.26
N SER A 129 4.07 -0.23 -17.32
CA SER A 129 3.19 -1.40 -17.21
C SER A 129 1.73 -1.04 -16.96
N LEU A 130 1.46 -0.06 -16.09
CA LEU A 130 0.10 0.43 -15.85
C LEU A 130 -0.53 1.02 -17.13
N MET A 131 0.25 1.74 -17.94
CA MET A 131 -0.23 2.28 -19.22
C MET A 131 -0.43 1.17 -20.26
N ASP A 132 0.43 0.16 -20.29
CA ASP A 132 0.30 -0.99 -21.19
C ASP A 132 -0.96 -1.82 -20.87
N HIS A 133 -1.37 -1.86 -19.59
CA HIS A 133 -2.58 -2.56 -19.12
C HIS A 133 -3.80 -1.63 -18.93
N GLN A 134 -3.83 -0.44 -19.54
CA GLN A 134 -4.93 0.52 -19.36
C GLN A 134 -6.32 -0.02 -19.76
N SER A 135 -6.38 -1.03 -20.63
CA SER A 135 -7.65 -1.68 -21.00
C SER A 135 -8.16 -2.69 -19.98
N GLU A 136 -7.34 -3.05 -19.00
CA GLU A 136 -7.66 -3.99 -17.90
C GLU A 136 -7.81 -3.27 -16.56
N LEU A 137 -7.50 -1.97 -16.50
CA LEU A 137 -7.46 -1.17 -15.28
C LEU A 137 -8.40 0.03 -15.38
N PRO A 138 -8.97 0.50 -14.25
CA PRO A 138 -9.76 1.72 -14.23
C PRO A 138 -8.95 2.88 -14.81
N ASP A 139 -9.56 3.66 -15.71
CA ASP A 139 -8.91 4.81 -16.34
C ASP A 139 -8.40 5.78 -15.26
N PRO A 140 -7.08 5.94 -15.08
CA PRO A 140 -6.50 6.75 -14.01
C PRO A 140 -6.83 8.25 -14.16
N GLY A 141 -7.20 8.72 -15.35
CA GLY A 141 -7.64 10.11 -15.56
C GLY A 141 -9.10 10.37 -15.17
N ARG A 142 -9.90 9.33 -14.99
CA ARG A 142 -11.35 9.43 -14.67
C ARG A 142 -11.70 8.83 -13.33
N HIS A 143 -10.95 7.83 -12.92
CA HIS A 143 -11.19 7.04 -11.72
C HIS A 143 -10.16 7.38 -10.63
N PRO A 144 -10.50 7.06 -9.38
CA PRO A 144 -9.71 7.44 -8.23
C PRO A 144 -8.44 6.62 -8.12
N ILE A 145 -7.38 7.23 -7.60
CA ILE A 145 -6.11 6.55 -7.34
C ILE A 145 -5.74 6.70 -5.86
N HIS A 146 -5.55 5.57 -5.17
CA HIS A 146 -4.97 5.50 -3.83
C HIS A 146 -3.68 4.69 -3.87
N LEU A 147 -2.58 5.30 -3.45
CA LEU A 147 -1.29 4.61 -3.35
C LEU A 147 -0.90 4.44 -1.88
N ILE A 148 -0.51 3.24 -1.48
CA ILE A 148 -0.07 2.89 -0.13
C ILE A 148 1.34 2.31 -0.23
N GLY A 149 2.30 2.86 0.50
CA GLY A 149 3.69 2.42 0.43
C GLY A 149 4.36 2.34 1.78
N HIS A 150 5.03 1.21 2.07
CA HIS A 150 5.82 1.01 3.29
C HIS A 150 7.32 1.20 3.04
N SER A 151 8.05 1.85 3.95
CA SER A 151 9.53 1.94 3.90
C SER A 151 10.01 2.52 2.57
N ARG A 152 10.88 1.82 1.82
CA ARG A 152 11.25 2.17 0.43
C ARG A 152 10.03 2.23 -0.51
N GLY A 153 9.03 1.39 -0.29
CA GLY A 153 7.75 1.42 -1.01
C GLY A 153 6.99 2.74 -0.86
N ALA A 154 7.20 3.49 0.24
CA ALA A 154 6.65 4.84 0.40
C ALA A 154 7.25 5.83 -0.61
N SER A 155 8.55 5.73 -0.85
CA SER A 155 9.25 6.49 -1.89
C SER A 155 8.76 6.10 -3.28
N LEU A 156 8.58 4.81 -3.53
CA LEU A 156 8.04 4.30 -4.78
C LEU A 156 6.69 4.94 -5.13
N VAL A 157 5.72 4.89 -4.19
CA VAL A 157 4.38 5.43 -4.46
C VAL A 157 4.36 6.95 -4.58
N CYS A 158 5.23 7.68 -3.88
CA CYS A 158 5.36 9.13 -4.06
C CYS A 158 5.88 9.47 -5.46
N GLU A 159 6.88 8.73 -5.95
CA GLU A 159 7.41 8.93 -7.30
C GLU A 159 6.38 8.54 -8.37
N MET A 160 5.64 7.45 -8.18
CA MET A 160 4.53 7.10 -9.08
C MET A 160 3.48 8.21 -9.13
N ALA A 161 3.14 8.83 -7.99
CA ALA A 161 2.23 9.98 -7.96
C ALA A 161 2.79 11.18 -8.74
N ALA A 162 4.10 11.44 -8.65
CA ALA A 162 4.77 12.47 -9.44
C ALA A 162 4.62 12.20 -10.94
N LEU A 163 4.83 10.95 -11.37
CA LEU A 163 4.71 10.52 -12.76
C LEU A 163 3.27 10.60 -13.27
N PHE A 164 2.26 10.24 -12.48
CA PHE A 164 0.85 10.54 -12.79
C PHE A 164 0.63 12.04 -13.00
N GLY A 165 1.16 12.87 -12.10
CA GLY A 165 1.07 14.33 -12.21
C GLY A 165 1.69 14.90 -13.48
N GLN A 166 2.79 14.33 -13.96
CA GLN A 166 3.41 14.71 -15.25
C GLN A 166 2.51 14.40 -16.45
N GLN A 167 1.58 13.45 -16.32
CA GLN A 167 0.56 13.14 -17.32
C GLN A 167 -0.75 13.93 -17.12
N GLY A 168 -0.80 14.87 -16.18
CA GLY A 168 -2.01 15.63 -15.85
C GLY A 168 -3.05 14.84 -15.04
N ILE A 169 -2.65 13.70 -14.47
CA ILE A 169 -3.52 12.85 -13.65
C ILE A 169 -3.36 13.23 -12.18
N PHE A 170 -4.48 13.39 -11.48
CA PHE A 170 -4.49 13.61 -10.04
C PHE A 170 -4.49 12.28 -9.30
N VAL A 171 -3.70 12.21 -8.23
CA VAL A 171 -3.74 11.09 -7.28
C VAL A 171 -4.59 11.52 -6.09
N ASP A 172 -5.60 10.74 -5.76
CA ASP A 172 -6.56 11.11 -4.74
C ASP A 172 -6.00 10.97 -3.34
N GLN A 173 -5.27 9.88 -3.08
CA GLN A 173 -4.66 9.63 -1.79
C GLN A 173 -3.29 8.96 -1.93
N VAL A 174 -2.34 9.43 -1.14
CA VAL A 174 -1.09 8.70 -0.88
C VAL A 174 -0.97 8.46 0.62
N THR A 175 -0.78 7.21 1.01
CA THR A 175 -0.54 6.80 2.40
C THR A 175 0.85 6.22 2.52
N THR A 176 1.69 6.84 3.34
CA THR A 176 3.03 6.34 3.63
C THR A 176 3.09 5.66 5.00
N LEU A 177 3.68 4.46 5.03
CA LEU A 177 3.86 3.64 6.23
C LEU A 177 5.35 3.54 6.52
N ASP A 178 5.79 4.21 7.56
CA ASP A 178 7.19 4.32 7.99
C ASP A 178 8.16 4.62 6.85
N PRO A 179 7.97 5.73 6.11
CA PRO A 179 8.76 6.02 4.92
C PRO A 179 10.25 6.10 5.24
N HIS A 180 11.04 5.29 4.54
CA HIS A 180 12.49 5.21 4.70
C HIS A 180 13.15 5.03 3.32
N PRO A 181 13.23 6.10 2.50
CA PRO A 181 13.95 6.03 1.23
C PRO A 181 15.44 5.78 1.47
N LEU A 182 16.09 5.00 0.62
CA LEU A 182 17.55 4.89 0.65
C LEU A 182 18.23 6.22 0.32
N THR A 183 19.23 6.53 1.12
CA THR A 183 20.12 7.68 1.00
C THR A 183 21.58 7.23 1.06
N ALA A 184 22.52 8.16 0.88
CA ALA A 184 23.95 7.88 1.04
C ALA A 184 24.34 7.42 2.46
N ASP A 185 23.51 7.69 3.48
CA ASP A 185 23.75 7.31 4.87
C ASP A 185 23.35 5.85 5.17
N ASP A 186 22.59 5.22 4.27
CA ASP A 186 22.15 3.83 4.41
C ASP A 186 23.23 2.85 3.92
N PRO A 187 23.21 1.58 4.36
CA PRO A 187 24.13 0.57 3.87
C PRO A 187 24.12 0.48 2.33
N GLN A 188 25.26 0.75 1.70
CA GLN A 188 25.39 0.74 0.24
C GLN A 188 25.99 -0.58 -0.28
N PRO A 189 25.71 -0.97 -1.54
CA PRO A 189 26.34 -2.15 -2.14
C PRO A 189 27.86 -1.96 -2.27
N PRO A 190 28.70 -2.85 -1.70
CA PRO A 190 30.14 -2.59 -1.53
C PRO A 190 30.96 -2.57 -2.84
N LEU A 191 30.42 -3.15 -3.91
CA LEU A 191 31.11 -3.31 -5.21
C LEU A 191 30.27 -2.78 -6.38
N ARG A 192 29.24 -1.98 -6.10
CA ARG A 192 28.35 -1.40 -7.12
C ARG A 192 28.13 0.07 -6.82
N PRO A 193 27.64 0.87 -7.79
CA PRO A 193 27.26 2.25 -7.51
C PRO A 193 26.28 2.34 -6.35
N ALA A 194 26.40 3.40 -5.57
CA ALA A 194 25.42 3.74 -4.53
C ALA A 194 24.03 3.89 -5.15
N VAL A 195 23.02 3.55 -4.36
CA VAL A 195 21.62 3.57 -4.76
C VAL A 195 20.90 4.51 -3.84
N GLU A 196 20.31 5.55 -4.42
CA GLU A 196 19.44 6.48 -3.72
C GLU A 196 18.03 6.34 -4.29
N ASP A 197 17.06 6.27 -3.39
CA ASP A 197 15.66 6.24 -3.73
C ASP A 197 15.15 7.66 -4.00
N ALA A 198 14.03 7.77 -4.71
CA ALA A 198 13.34 9.04 -4.85
C ALA A 198 12.98 9.60 -3.46
N ALA A 199 13.03 10.92 -3.28
CA ALA A 199 12.65 11.52 -2.01
C ALA A 199 11.15 11.31 -1.74
N VAL A 200 10.80 10.92 -0.50
CA VAL A 200 9.40 10.88 -0.05
C VAL A 200 8.93 12.31 0.17
N ARG A 201 7.99 12.79 -0.67
CA ARG A 201 7.44 14.14 -0.57
C ARG A 201 6.04 14.21 -1.16
N ARG A 202 5.26 15.20 -0.70
CA ARG A 202 3.96 15.51 -1.29
C ARG A 202 4.13 16.24 -2.63
N HIS A 203 3.55 15.68 -3.69
CA HIS A 203 3.49 16.30 -5.01
C HIS A 203 2.19 17.11 -5.19
N PRO A 204 2.18 18.16 -6.03
CA PRO A 204 0.99 19.01 -6.24
C PRO A 204 -0.25 18.28 -6.77
N CYS A 205 -0.06 17.17 -7.50
CA CYS A 205 -1.14 16.32 -8.02
C CYS A 205 -1.82 15.46 -6.94
N ILE A 206 -1.29 15.43 -5.71
CA ILE A 206 -1.83 14.61 -4.61
C ILE A 206 -2.88 15.43 -3.85
N ARG A 207 -4.14 14.96 -3.87
CA ARG A 207 -5.26 15.64 -3.18
C ARG A 207 -5.16 15.50 -1.67
N PHE A 208 -4.93 14.28 -1.18
CA PHE A 208 -4.77 13.99 0.23
C PHE A 208 -3.54 13.10 0.47
N MET A 209 -2.83 13.37 1.56
CA MET A 209 -1.67 12.55 1.94
C MET A 209 -1.65 12.38 3.45
N ASP A 210 -1.57 11.13 3.90
CA ASP A 210 -1.36 10.76 5.29
C ASP A 210 -0.08 9.95 5.44
N ASN A 211 0.56 10.09 6.60
CA ASN A 211 1.85 9.49 6.89
C ASN A 211 1.86 8.95 8.32
N TYR A 212 2.06 7.64 8.45
CA TYR A 212 2.23 6.98 9.75
C TYR A 212 3.69 6.56 9.86
N TRP A 213 4.38 6.94 10.92
CA TRP A 213 5.81 6.72 11.03
C TRP A 213 6.26 6.58 12.48
N GLN A 214 7.42 6.00 12.70
CA GLN A 214 8.07 5.85 14.00
C GLN A 214 9.51 6.35 13.97
N ASP A 215 10.00 6.84 15.11
CA ASP A 215 11.39 7.24 15.35
C ASP A 215 12.08 6.41 16.45
N ILE A 216 11.45 5.31 16.85
CA ILE A 216 11.83 4.40 17.92
C ILE A 216 13.14 3.67 17.58
N ALA A 217 13.16 2.93 16.46
CA ALA A 217 14.26 2.05 16.07
C ALA A 217 14.56 2.16 14.58
N TYR A 218 15.80 1.80 14.20
CA TYR A 218 16.21 1.78 12.79
C TYR A 218 15.60 0.58 12.05
N PRO A 219 15.07 0.73 10.82
CA PRO A 219 14.98 1.96 10.04
C PRO A 219 13.95 2.90 10.64
N ARG A 220 14.33 4.15 10.86
CA ARG A 220 13.41 5.18 11.38
C ARG A 220 12.65 5.77 10.21
N GLY A 221 11.33 5.83 10.29
CA GLY A 221 10.56 6.59 9.33
C GLY A 221 10.82 8.09 9.45
N GLN A 222 10.14 8.85 8.60
CA GLN A 222 10.22 10.30 8.63
C GLN A 222 8.84 10.95 8.44
N ALA A 223 8.67 12.12 9.05
CA ALA A 223 7.54 12.98 8.72
C ALA A 223 7.63 13.46 7.27
N VAL A 224 6.48 13.62 6.60
CA VAL A 224 6.38 14.14 5.24
C VAL A 224 5.74 15.52 5.26
N SER A 225 6.46 16.53 4.78
CA SER A 225 5.95 17.90 4.74
C SER A 225 4.67 18.00 3.91
N GLY A 226 3.64 18.62 4.49
CA GLY A 226 2.32 18.78 3.86
C GLY A 226 1.41 17.56 3.92
N ALA A 227 1.81 16.48 4.57
CA ALA A 227 0.94 15.33 4.89
C ALA A 227 0.31 15.46 6.28
N PHE A 228 -0.76 14.71 6.52
CA PHE A 228 -1.28 14.43 7.86
C PHE A 228 -0.35 13.42 8.53
N ASN A 229 0.55 13.92 9.37
CA ASN A 229 1.60 13.12 10.01
C ASN A 229 1.14 12.56 11.36
N HIS A 230 1.30 11.25 11.51
CA HIS A 230 1.02 10.50 12.73
C HIS A 230 2.30 9.78 13.15
N ALA A 231 2.93 10.28 14.21
CA ALA A 231 4.13 9.69 14.78
C ALA A 231 3.76 8.70 15.89
N TRP A 232 4.39 7.54 15.89
CA TRP A 232 4.26 6.52 16.92
C TRP A 232 5.60 6.30 17.62
N HIS A 233 5.60 6.47 18.94
CA HIS A 233 6.81 6.51 19.75
C HIS A 233 6.93 5.28 20.67
N HIS A 234 5.93 4.40 20.66
CA HIS A 234 5.98 3.15 21.41
C HIS A 234 5.09 2.08 20.75
N LEU A 235 5.70 1.03 20.20
CA LEU A 235 5.00 -0.07 19.50
C LEU A 235 5.45 -1.44 20.01
N PRO A 236 5.18 -1.79 21.29
CA PRO A 236 5.56 -3.09 21.85
C PRO A 236 4.78 -4.25 21.23
N ASP A 237 5.29 -5.48 21.38
CA ASP A 237 4.69 -6.73 20.87
C ASP A 237 4.55 -6.73 19.33
N GLY A 238 3.56 -7.44 18.77
CA GLY A 238 3.38 -7.57 17.32
C GLY A 238 4.58 -8.23 16.66
N TYR A 239 5.24 -7.51 15.76
CA TYR A 239 6.44 -7.95 15.06
C TYR A 239 7.65 -8.16 15.99
N HIS A 240 7.65 -7.63 17.23
CA HIS A 240 8.67 -7.98 18.23
C HIS A 240 8.61 -9.47 18.62
N GLY A 241 7.48 -10.14 18.39
CA GLY A 241 7.30 -11.58 18.65
C GLY A 241 7.68 -12.51 17.48
N THR A 242 7.89 -11.98 16.27
CA THR A 242 8.10 -12.78 15.04
C THR A 242 9.35 -12.39 14.24
N LEU A 243 9.77 -11.12 14.30
CA LEU A 243 10.99 -10.61 13.65
C LEU A 243 12.18 -10.51 14.61
N HIS A 244 13.39 -10.37 14.04
CA HIS A 244 14.55 -9.93 14.82
C HIS A 244 14.29 -8.49 15.23
N SER A 245 14.40 -8.21 16.54
CA SER A 245 13.89 -7.00 17.19
C SER A 245 14.26 -5.66 16.54
N ALA A 246 15.38 -5.58 15.82
CA ALA A 246 15.86 -4.33 15.24
C ALA A 246 14.85 -3.68 14.27
N PHE A 247 14.08 -4.48 13.51
CA PHE A 247 13.13 -3.97 12.50
C PHE A 247 11.66 -4.01 12.96
N ALA A 248 11.41 -4.44 14.20
CA ALA A 248 10.06 -4.75 14.63
C ALA A 248 9.16 -3.51 14.72
N ASP A 249 9.66 -2.38 15.22
CA ASP A 249 8.90 -1.13 15.26
C ASP A 249 8.57 -0.62 13.85
N HIS A 250 9.55 -0.70 12.93
CA HIS A 250 9.38 -0.36 11.52
C HIS A 250 8.26 -1.16 10.83
N MET A 251 8.11 -2.43 11.22
CA MET A 251 7.05 -3.31 10.70
C MET A 251 5.74 -3.18 11.49
N ASN A 252 5.79 -2.85 12.79
CA ASN A 252 4.60 -2.60 13.61
C ASN A 252 3.80 -1.40 13.10
N VAL A 253 4.41 -0.46 12.35
CA VAL A 253 3.66 0.58 11.67
C VAL A 253 2.63 0.00 10.70
N ILE A 254 2.97 -1.07 9.98
CA ILE A 254 2.04 -1.77 9.08
C ILE A 254 0.89 -2.38 9.90
N LEU A 255 1.22 -3.04 11.02
CA LEU A 255 0.22 -3.71 11.88
C LEU A 255 -0.72 -2.72 12.57
N ALA A 256 -0.21 -1.56 12.98
CA ALA A 256 -1.00 -0.47 13.55
C ALA A 256 -1.91 0.16 12.48
N TYR A 257 -1.40 0.38 11.27
CA TYR A 257 -2.23 0.84 10.14
C TYR A 257 -3.31 -0.19 9.77
N GLN A 258 -2.97 -1.48 9.77
CA GLN A 258 -3.91 -2.58 9.57
C GLN A 258 -5.06 -2.56 10.60
N ALA A 259 -4.80 -2.15 11.84
CA ALA A 259 -5.82 -1.97 12.87
C ALA A 259 -6.83 -0.85 12.55
N THR A 260 -6.48 0.09 11.67
CA THR A 260 -7.42 1.12 11.19
C THR A 260 -8.34 0.63 10.07
N ILE A 261 -7.97 -0.49 9.43
CA ILE A 261 -8.71 -1.10 8.31
C ILE A 261 -9.61 -2.22 8.83
N SER A 262 -9.04 -3.17 9.58
CA SER A 262 -9.73 -4.37 10.03
C SER A 262 -10.71 -4.09 11.18
N ASP A 263 -11.87 -4.75 11.14
CA ASP A 263 -12.88 -4.75 12.19
C ASP A 263 -12.80 -6.01 13.08
N ARG A 264 -11.81 -6.89 12.84
CA ARG A 264 -11.67 -8.18 13.54
C ARG A 264 -10.52 -8.16 14.53
N LEU A 265 -10.80 -8.57 15.76
CA LEU A 265 -9.78 -8.86 16.77
C LEU A 265 -9.55 -10.37 16.88
N PRO A 266 -8.29 -10.82 17.04
CA PRO A 266 -7.03 -10.05 17.04
C PRO A 266 -6.73 -9.42 15.66
N ILE A 267 -5.99 -8.31 15.63
CA ILE A 267 -5.41 -7.82 14.37
C ILE A 267 -4.28 -8.76 14.00
N HIS A 268 -4.20 -9.20 12.75
CA HIS A 268 -3.06 -9.96 12.24
C HIS A 268 -2.85 -9.62 10.77
N ASN A 269 -1.69 -9.97 10.21
CA ASN A 269 -1.37 -9.75 8.80
C ASN A 269 -0.53 -10.91 8.21
N GLU A 270 -0.80 -12.12 8.69
CA GLU A 270 -0.08 -13.39 8.42
C GLU A 270 1.34 -13.47 9.02
N GLU A 271 1.99 -12.34 9.26
CA GLU A 271 3.38 -12.28 9.75
C GLU A 271 3.49 -11.90 11.23
N ALA A 272 2.52 -11.15 11.73
CA ALA A 272 2.43 -10.75 13.12
C ALA A 272 0.97 -10.68 13.60
N ARG A 273 0.79 -10.62 14.91
CA ARG A 273 -0.51 -10.55 15.58
C ARG A 273 -0.49 -9.53 16.71
N LEU A 274 -1.56 -8.76 16.82
CA LEU A 274 -1.85 -7.84 17.90
C LEU A 274 -3.14 -8.29 18.60
N ASP A 275 -3.07 -8.59 19.88
CA ASP A 275 -4.26 -8.87 20.66
C ASP A 275 -4.98 -7.58 21.09
N ALA A 276 -6.19 -7.73 21.65
CA ALA A 276 -7.02 -6.62 22.06
C ALA A 276 -6.35 -5.75 23.14
N ALA A 277 -5.65 -6.37 24.10
CA ALA A 277 -5.00 -5.66 25.19
C ALA A 277 -3.82 -4.80 24.69
N THR A 278 -3.07 -5.32 23.71
CA THR A 278 -1.96 -4.59 23.10
C THR A 278 -2.47 -3.48 22.21
N LEU A 279 -3.49 -3.73 21.39
CA LEU A 279 -4.11 -2.67 20.61
C LEU A 279 -4.63 -1.54 21.51
N GLU A 280 -5.29 -1.87 22.62
CA GLU A 280 -5.76 -0.87 23.59
C GLU A 280 -4.61 -0.04 24.17
N ARG A 281 -3.46 -0.67 24.48
CA ARG A 281 -2.26 0.05 24.91
C ARG A 281 -1.74 0.98 23.82
N TRP A 282 -1.58 0.48 22.59
CA TRP A 282 -1.15 1.31 21.46
C TRP A 282 -2.09 2.50 21.25
N CYS A 283 -3.41 2.29 21.35
CA CYS A 283 -4.41 3.35 21.26
C CYS A 283 -4.24 4.43 22.32
N LYS A 284 -3.93 4.07 23.56
CA LYS A 284 -3.74 5.01 24.67
C LYS A 284 -2.41 5.75 24.58
N GLU A 285 -1.35 5.06 24.19
CA GLU A 285 0.01 5.59 24.21
C GLU A 285 0.35 6.42 22.96
N ASN A 286 -0.28 6.09 21.83
CA ASN A 286 -0.02 6.74 20.53
C ASN A 286 -1.26 7.45 19.95
N ASN A 287 -2.31 7.63 20.76
CA ASN A 287 -3.58 8.21 20.33
C ASN A 287 -4.18 7.54 19.08
N LEU A 288 -4.03 6.21 18.92
CA LEU A 288 -4.60 5.52 17.75
C LEU A 288 -6.13 5.65 17.68
N ALA A 289 -6.80 5.83 18.83
CA ALA A 289 -8.24 6.01 18.90
C ALA A 289 -8.71 7.36 18.32
N GLU A 290 -7.82 8.35 18.23
CA GLU A 290 -8.08 9.66 17.65
C GLU A 290 -7.62 9.76 16.19
N LEU A 291 -6.98 8.71 15.66
CA LEU A 291 -6.63 8.69 14.25
C LEU A 291 -7.91 8.79 13.43
N PRO A 292 -7.97 9.70 12.44
CA PRO A 292 -8.82 9.45 11.29
C PRO A 292 -8.37 8.06 10.80
N PRO A 293 -9.23 7.03 10.81
CA PRO A 293 -8.77 5.69 10.45
C PRO A 293 -8.30 5.77 9.01
N GLY A 294 -7.03 5.49 8.76
CA GLY A 294 -6.32 5.99 7.57
C GLY A 294 -6.95 5.63 6.22
N TYR A 295 -7.76 4.57 6.19
CA TYR A 295 -8.52 4.20 5.00
C TYR A 295 -9.90 4.90 4.83
N ARG A 296 -10.42 5.66 5.83
CA ARG A 296 -11.70 6.39 5.73
C ARG A 296 -11.73 7.44 4.61
N PHE A 297 -10.58 7.95 4.17
CA PHE A 297 -10.51 8.95 3.09
C PHE A 297 -10.51 8.37 1.66
N SER A 298 -10.55 7.03 1.51
CA SER A 298 -10.70 6.41 0.19
C SER A 298 -12.09 6.71 -0.40
N GLN A 299 -12.21 6.76 -1.74
CA GLN A 299 -13.48 7.11 -2.40
C GLN A 299 -14.65 6.20 -2.03
N ALA A 300 -14.35 4.97 -1.61
CA ALA A 300 -15.36 3.98 -1.28
C ALA A 300 -15.78 3.98 0.20
N VAL A 301 -15.07 4.66 1.11
CA VAL A 301 -15.47 4.71 2.54
C VAL A 301 -16.25 5.99 2.87
N GLU A 302 -15.73 7.19 2.56
CA GLU A 302 -16.40 8.47 2.92
C GLU A 302 -16.22 9.53 1.81
N PRO A 303 -16.94 9.42 0.68
CA PRO A 303 -16.80 10.34 -0.46
C PRO A 303 -17.12 11.81 -0.11
N GLU A 304 -17.90 12.04 0.94
CA GLU A 304 -18.30 13.38 1.39
C GLU A 304 -17.19 14.15 2.11
N LEU A 305 -16.28 13.46 2.82
CA LEU A 305 -15.19 14.13 3.54
C LEU A 305 -14.19 14.84 2.60
N ARG A 306 -14.15 14.45 1.33
CA ARG A 306 -13.36 15.12 0.28
C ARG A 306 -13.84 16.53 -0.05
N ARG A 307 -15.10 16.87 0.22
CA ARG A 307 -15.67 18.19 -0.09
C ARG A 307 -15.13 19.30 0.81
N SER A 308 -14.40 18.97 1.87
CA SER A 308 -13.94 19.92 2.88
C SER A 308 -12.60 20.61 2.56
N VAL A 309 -11.82 20.14 1.58
CA VAL A 309 -10.49 20.72 1.26
C VAL A 309 -10.55 21.82 0.18
N GLY A 310 -11.74 22.41 -0.03
CA GLY A 310 -11.96 23.38 -1.12
C GLY A 310 -12.99 24.48 -0.84
N GLN A 311 -13.40 24.72 0.41
CA GLN A 311 -14.11 25.97 0.70
C GLN A 311 -13.10 27.12 0.59
N PRO A 312 -13.35 28.14 -0.25
CA PRO A 312 -12.51 29.33 -0.26
C PRO A 312 -12.56 29.96 1.13
N VAL A 313 -11.38 30.32 1.65
CA VAL A 313 -11.28 31.20 2.80
C VAL A 313 -11.98 32.50 2.42
N ILE A 314 -13.08 32.82 3.11
CA ILE A 314 -13.59 34.19 3.20
C ILE A 314 -12.76 34.90 4.26
#